data_AF-A0A9Q4BK23-F1
#
_entry.id   AF-A0A9Q4BK23-F1
#
_cell.length_a   1.000
_cell.length_b   1.000
_cell.length_c   1.000
_cell.angle_alpha   90.00
_cell.angle_beta   90.00
_cell.angle_gamma   90.00
#
_symmetry.space_group_name_H-M   'P 1'
#
loop_
_entity.id
_entity.type
_entity.pdbx_description
1 polymer ?
#
loop_
_entity_poly.entity_id
_entity_poly.type
_entity_poly.pdbx_seq_one_letter_code
_entity_poly.pdbx_strand_id
1 'polypeptide(L)'
;MINKKLLSSDEIQEIMPELGLEFAVVHNPALVYPETELLPLAPKITAPQKELSAVVLDLEGAACTTVDLRLHSLEYVIRSISGRLSRDEWKGLDPLLDYPNLLGISVSEQIRYLIQRYHNFIKSDQMKDAYFNSVLWTSILSHDEERKLEAGHSLEYFGLQDMLKDSKFNELVIQKEFNKYNSNIITNYFVHKYGSLLNLQNFENSIRAAAEIFYRHYHQTLELIKYGEGSNLAEKLTGKSDMPLIRPLASVSLLFALVKGWLGEEVDYLFDELNQELKLKSSQVYRISSPAEARLKLKKLGRHFETHPVKIALATSSASYEAGIVLEELFNVISHEIRKWKLPQAKKDLLLGKFSDFRNVVDVFVTGSQSSKMRPKPHRDLFSLALGKLGLPRSMFHQVLGFEDSENGIIALRASGIGLAAAVPFAKSTRNDFSAAAFILPGGISEAILNHDLFISL
;
A
#
# COMPACT_ATOMS: atom_id res chain seq x y z
N MET A 1 -22.59 29.06 -10.81
CA MET A 1 -22.58 29.15 -9.33
C MET A 1 -23.95 28.71 -8.83
N ILE A 2 -24.02 27.53 -8.24
CA ILE A 2 -25.26 26.93 -7.75
C ILE A 2 -25.66 27.67 -6.46
N ASN A 3 -26.71 28.49 -6.52
CA ASN A 3 -27.20 29.28 -5.37
C ASN A 3 -28.16 28.48 -4.46
N LYS A 4 -28.58 27.29 -4.87
CA LYS A 4 -29.52 26.43 -4.15
C LYS A 4 -28.80 25.22 -3.57
N LYS A 5 -28.94 24.97 -2.26
CA LYS A 5 -28.28 23.84 -1.57
C LYS A 5 -28.91 22.48 -1.87
N LEU A 6 -30.18 22.45 -2.30
CA LEU A 6 -30.93 21.23 -2.60
C LEU A 6 -31.39 21.30 -4.05
N LEU A 7 -30.99 20.31 -4.85
CA LEU A 7 -31.33 20.23 -6.27
C LEU A 7 -32.20 19.00 -6.51
N SER A 8 -33.19 19.13 -7.37
CA SER A 8 -33.93 18.01 -7.95
C SER A 8 -33.06 17.24 -8.95
N SER A 9 -33.48 16.03 -9.32
CA SER A 9 -32.75 15.22 -10.31
C SER A 9 -32.59 15.93 -11.66
N ASP A 10 -33.60 16.69 -12.09
CA ASP A 10 -33.55 17.46 -13.34
C ASP A 10 -32.54 18.61 -13.25
N GLU A 11 -32.54 19.36 -12.14
CA GLU A 11 -31.54 20.41 -11.86
C GLU A 11 -30.12 19.84 -11.77
N ILE A 12 -29.95 18.61 -11.27
CA ILE A 12 -28.64 17.92 -11.26
C ILE A 12 -28.18 17.64 -12.69
N GLN A 13 -29.04 17.14 -13.58
CA GLN A 13 -28.66 16.85 -14.97
C GLN A 13 -28.11 18.08 -15.69
N GLU A 14 -28.65 19.26 -15.40
CA GLU A 14 -28.19 20.53 -15.99
C GLU A 14 -26.78 20.93 -15.53
N ILE A 15 -26.41 20.66 -14.27
CA ILE A 15 -25.11 21.05 -13.71
C ILE A 15 -24.03 19.98 -13.82
N MET A 16 -24.39 18.73 -14.13
CA MET A 16 -23.44 17.62 -14.23
C MET A 16 -22.25 17.93 -15.15
N PRO A 17 -22.42 18.55 -16.34
CA PRO A 17 -21.29 18.94 -17.19
C PRO A 17 -20.32 19.94 -16.54
N GLU A 18 -20.79 20.77 -15.60
CA GLU A 18 -19.92 21.69 -14.84
C GLU A 18 -19.12 20.98 -13.74
N LEU A 19 -19.62 19.84 -13.23
CA LEU A 19 -18.95 19.05 -12.20
C LEU A 19 -17.82 18.21 -12.78
N GLY A 20 -17.98 17.70 -14.00
CA GLY A 20 -16.97 16.89 -14.69
C GLY A 20 -17.50 16.30 -16.00
N LEU A 21 -16.58 15.86 -16.85
CA LEU A 21 -16.91 15.15 -18.10
C LEU A 21 -16.89 13.62 -17.93
N GLU A 22 -16.23 13.14 -16.89
CA GLU A 22 -16.10 11.73 -16.54
C GLU A 22 -16.50 11.54 -15.07
N PHE A 23 -17.19 10.44 -14.79
CA PHE A 23 -17.63 10.06 -13.45
C PHE A 23 -17.27 8.61 -13.17
N ALA A 24 -16.80 8.34 -11.96
CA ALA A 24 -16.67 6.98 -11.46
C ALA A 24 -17.93 6.61 -10.66
N VAL A 25 -18.37 5.36 -10.83
CA VAL A 25 -19.42 4.75 -10.02
C VAL A 25 -18.75 3.97 -8.91
N VAL A 26 -19.01 4.32 -7.65
CA VAL A 26 -18.36 3.71 -6.49
C VAL A 26 -19.39 3.07 -5.57
N HIS A 27 -19.17 1.81 -5.23
CA HIS A 27 -19.95 1.11 -4.22
C HIS A 27 -19.43 1.44 -2.82
N ASN A 28 -20.33 1.92 -1.98
CA ASN A 28 -20.06 2.25 -0.59
C ASN A 28 -20.10 0.99 0.29
N PRO A 29 -19.31 0.94 1.38
CA PRO A 29 -19.51 -0.08 2.40
C PRO A 29 -20.90 0.01 3.03
N ALA A 30 -21.42 -1.10 3.55
CA ALA A 30 -22.81 -1.21 4.03
C ALA A 30 -23.23 -0.19 5.10
N LEU A 31 -22.29 0.43 5.80
CA LEU A 31 -22.53 1.46 6.82
C LEU A 31 -22.63 2.88 6.25
N VAL A 32 -22.38 3.06 4.95
CA VAL A 32 -22.38 4.37 4.26
C VAL A 32 -23.55 4.40 3.27
N TYR A 33 -24.43 5.39 3.44
CA TYR A 33 -25.56 5.65 2.53
C TYR A 33 -25.23 6.84 1.61
N PRO A 34 -25.55 6.78 0.31
CA PRO A 34 -26.22 5.69 -0.42
C PRO A 34 -25.28 4.53 -0.78
N GLU A 35 -25.83 3.40 -1.21
CA GLU A 35 -25.05 2.22 -1.65
C GLU A 35 -24.08 2.54 -2.80
N THR A 36 -24.41 3.51 -3.64
CA THR A 36 -23.58 3.90 -4.78
C THR A 36 -23.42 5.42 -4.85
N GLU A 37 -22.18 5.89 -5.00
CA GLU A 37 -21.82 7.29 -5.22
C GLU A 37 -21.31 7.52 -6.64
N LEU A 38 -21.67 8.67 -7.21
CA LEU A 38 -21.07 9.18 -8.44
C LEU A 38 -19.98 10.19 -8.08
N LEU A 39 -18.74 9.90 -8.47
CA LEU A 39 -17.60 10.77 -8.21
C LEU A 39 -17.17 11.47 -9.50
N PRO A 40 -17.25 12.82 -9.61
CA PRO A 40 -16.67 13.53 -10.74
C PRO A 40 -15.14 13.36 -10.73
N LEU A 41 -14.57 13.07 -11.89
CA LEU A 41 -13.13 12.91 -12.08
C LEU A 41 -12.53 14.18 -12.67
N ALA A 42 -11.40 14.61 -12.13
CA ALA A 42 -10.61 15.70 -12.71
C ALA A 42 -10.27 15.39 -14.18
N PRO A 43 -10.34 16.36 -15.11
CA PRO A 43 -9.93 16.14 -16.50
C PRO A 43 -8.51 15.60 -16.58
N LYS A 44 -8.26 14.67 -17.50
CA LYS A 44 -6.91 14.14 -17.72
C LYS A 44 -5.99 15.24 -18.21
N ILE A 45 -4.86 15.40 -17.53
CA ILE A 45 -3.80 16.32 -17.96
C ILE A 45 -2.77 15.51 -18.71
N THR A 46 -2.75 15.65 -20.03
CA THR A 46 -1.81 14.96 -20.93
C THR A 46 -0.74 15.87 -21.51
N ALA A 47 -0.90 17.19 -21.35
CA ALA A 47 0.10 18.16 -21.76
C ALA A 47 1.16 18.34 -20.65
N PRO A 48 2.45 18.51 -21.00
CA PRO A 48 3.48 18.87 -20.04
C PRO A 48 3.15 20.16 -19.27
N GLN A 49 3.49 20.18 -17.99
CA GLN A 49 3.32 21.33 -17.09
C GLN A 49 4.58 22.19 -17.08
N LYS A 50 4.45 23.47 -16.73
CA LYS A 50 5.62 24.35 -16.56
C LYS A 50 6.39 24.04 -15.28
N GLU A 51 5.67 23.62 -14.25
CA GLU A 51 6.19 23.33 -12.92
C GLU A 51 5.32 22.28 -12.24
N LEU A 52 5.89 21.58 -11.25
CA LEU A 52 5.16 20.71 -10.34
C LEU A 52 5.18 21.29 -8.93
N SER A 53 4.03 21.26 -8.27
CA SER A 53 3.90 21.69 -6.88
C SER A 53 4.01 20.54 -5.88
N ALA A 54 3.56 19.35 -6.28
CA ALA A 54 3.73 18.14 -5.49
C ALA A 54 3.80 16.88 -6.35
N VAL A 55 4.42 15.85 -5.80
CA VAL A 55 4.25 14.45 -6.23
C VAL A 55 3.53 13.69 -5.12
N VAL A 56 2.46 13.00 -5.48
CA VAL A 56 1.66 12.18 -4.57
C VAL A 56 1.77 10.73 -5.03
N LEU A 57 2.14 9.81 -4.14
CA LEU A 57 2.27 8.40 -4.46
C LEU A 57 1.44 7.56 -3.49
N ASP A 58 0.88 6.46 -3.99
CA ASP A 58 0.55 5.35 -3.10
C ASP A 58 1.84 4.76 -2.50
N LEU A 59 1.81 4.42 -1.22
CA LEU A 59 2.96 3.81 -0.55
C LEU A 59 3.19 2.42 -1.12
N GLU A 60 2.21 1.53 -1.00
CA GLU A 60 2.32 0.18 -1.51
C GLU A 60 2.04 0.16 -3.01
N GLY A 61 2.91 -0.48 -3.80
CA GLY A 61 2.65 -0.70 -5.22
C GLY A 61 3.02 0.48 -6.15
N ALA A 62 3.14 1.71 -5.65
CA ALA A 62 3.75 2.83 -6.38
C ALA A 62 5.10 3.30 -5.79
N ALA A 63 5.25 3.38 -4.47
CA ALA A 63 6.53 3.74 -3.83
C ALA A 63 7.36 2.53 -3.39
N CYS A 64 6.75 1.48 -2.84
CA CYS A 64 7.48 0.32 -2.32
C CYS A 64 6.79 -1.02 -2.54
N THR A 65 7.55 -2.10 -2.41
CA THR A 65 7.01 -3.46 -2.38
C THR A 65 6.45 -3.80 -1.01
N THR A 66 5.23 -4.32 -0.97
CA THR A 66 4.66 -5.02 0.21
C THR A 66 3.82 -6.23 -0.20
N VAL A 67 3.63 -6.43 -1.51
CA VAL A 67 2.73 -7.43 -2.08
C VAL A 67 3.13 -8.83 -1.65
N ASP A 68 4.42 -9.17 -1.70
CA ASP A 68 4.88 -10.52 -1.33
C ASP A 68 4.70 -10.79 0.16
N LEU A 69 4.86 -9.77 1.00
CA LEU A 69 4.58 -9.86 2.44
C LEU A 69 3.09 -10.12 2.73
N ARG A 70 2.20 -9.42 2.01
CA ARG A 70 0.75 -9.63 2.12
C ARG A 70 0.33 -11.00 1.61
N LEU A 71 0.82 -11.41 0.44
CA LEU A 71 0.53 -12.73 -0.14
C LEU A 71 1.01 -13.87 0.76
N HIS A 72 2.18 -13.73 1.38
CA HIS A 72 2.65 -14.69 2.37
C HIS A 72 1.70 -14.80 3.56
N SER A 73 1.18 -13.68 4.06
CA SER A 73 0.24 -13.68 5.19
C SER A 73 -1.13 -14.27 4.81
N LEU A 74 -1.59 -14.04 3.59
CA LEU A 74 -2.79 -14.70 3.04
C LEU A 74 -2.60 -16.21 2.87
N GLU A 75 -1.44 -16.64 2.38
CA GLU A 75 -1.12 -18.06 2.29
C GLU A 75 -1.11 -18.70 3.69
N TYR A 76 -0.51 -18.02 4.67
CA TYR A 76 -0.48 -18.47 6.06
C TYR A 76 -1.88 -18.71 6.63
N VAL A 77 -2.86 -17.86 6.32
CA VAL A 77 -4.27 -18.09 6.72
C VAL A 77 -4.73 -19.46 6.22
N ILE A 78 -4.57 -19.76 4.93
CA ILE A 78 -5.03 -21.03 4.35
C ILE A 78 -4.28 -22.22 4.94
N ARG A 79 -2.98 -22.10 5.18
CA ARG A 79 -2.18 -23.14 5.86
C ARG A 79 -2.72 -23.41 7.27
N SER A 80 -2.92 -22.36 8.05
CA SER A 80 -3.39 -22.44 9.44
C SER A 80 -4.79 -23.03 9.55
N ILE A 81 -5.75 -22.63 8.69
CA ILE A 81 -7.13 -23.14 8.79
C ILE A 81 -7.32 -24.52 8.16
N SER A 82 -6.39 -25.00 7.34
CA SER A 82 -6.43 -26.33 6.72
C SER A 82 -5.55 -27.38 7.43
N GLY A 83 -4.60 -26.92 8.24
CA GLY A 83 -3.52 -27.74 8.80
C GLY A 83 -2.52 -28.24 7.75
N ARG A 84 -2.49 -27.67 6.54
CA ARG A 84 -1.53 -28.01 5.47
C ARG A 84 -0.33 -27.06 5.54
N LEU A 85 0.56 -27.33 6.48
CA LEU A 85 1.62 -26.39 6.87
C LEU A 85 2.83 -26.44 5.92
N SER A 86 3.06 -27.55 5.23
CA SER A 86 4.22 -27.70 4.33
C SER A 86 3.87 -27.53 2.84
N ARG A 87 4.89 -27.30 2.01
CA ARG A 87 4.75 -27.26 0.54
C ARG A 87 4.37 -28.61 -0.06
N ASP A 88 4.73 -29.70 0.61
CA ASP A 88 4.38 -31.06 0.19
C ASP A 88 2.88 -31.34 0.42
N GLU A 89 2.30 -30.77 1.48
CA GLU A 89 0.87 -30.88 1.78
C GLU A 89 0.01 -29.95 0.94
N TRP A 90 0.54 -28.75 0.62
CA TRP A 90 -0.07 -27.77 -0.27
C TRP A 90 0.98 -26.82 -0.84
N LYS A 91 1.06 -26.75 -2.16
CA LYS A 91 2.05 -25.94 -2.89
C LYS A 91 2.00 -24.44 -2.58
N GLY A 92 0.86 -23.93 -2.10
CA GLY A 92 0.63 -22.52 -1.83
C GLY A 92 -0.36 -21.90 -2.81
N LEU A 93 -0.48 -20.57 -2.76
CA LEU A 93 -1.35 -19.80 -3.65
C LEU A 93 -0.87 -19.94 -5.11
N ASP A 94 -1.82 -20.10 -6.03
CA ASP A 94 -1.57 -20.20 -7.47
C ASP A 94 -1.40 -18.79 -8.08
N PRO A 95 -0.23 -18.45 -8.64
CA PRO A 95 0.00 -17.10 -9.18
C PRO A 95 -0.91 -16.71 -10.34
N LEU A 96 -1.39 -17.67 -11.14
CA LEU A 96 -2.24 -17.41 -12.31
C LEU A 96 -3.72 -17.27 -11.92
N LEU A 97 -4.15 -18.04 -10.92
CA LEU A 97 -5.55 -18.08 -10.52
C LEU A 97 -5.85 -17.18 -9.32
N ASP A 98 -4.96 -17.08 -8.34
CA ASP A 98 -5.21 -16.38 -7.08
C ASP A 98 -4.81 -14.92 -7.13
N TYR A 99 -3.59 -14.61 -7.58
CA TYR A 99 -3.09 -13.23 -7.49
C TYR A 99 -3.99 -12.20 -8.17
N PRO A 100 -4.62 -12.46 -9.33
CA PRO A 100 -5.53 -11.50 -9.93
C PRO A 100 -6.77 -11.17 -9.08
N ASN A 101 -7.15 -12.07 -8.17
CA ASN A 101 -8.28 -11.88 -7.25
C ASN A 101 -7.85 -11.39 -5.87
N LEU A 102 -6.56 -11.15 -5.64
CA LEU A 102 -6.03 -10.74 -4.34
C LEU A 102 -5.45 -9.33 -4.36
N LEU A 103 -5.24 -8.72 -5.51
CA LEU A 103 -4.51 -7.46 -5.63
C LEU A 103 -5.45 -6.30 -5.92
N GLY A 104 -5.14 -5.12 -5.36
CA GLY A 104 -5.96 -3.91 -5.53
C GLY A 104 -7.29 -3.90 -4.76
N ILE A 105 -7.54 -4.90 -3.91
CA ILE A 105 -8.77 -5.01 -3.09
C ILE A 105 -8.45 -5.08 -1.59
N SER A 106 -9.48 -4.96 -0.75
CA SER A 106 -9.34 -4.99 0.71
C SER A 106 -8.97 -6.40 1.22
N VAL A 107 -8.36 -6.46 2.42
CA VAL A 107 -8.03 -7.73 3.09
C VAL A 107 -9.27 -8.60 3.32
N SER A 108 -10.41 -8.00 3.62
CA SER A 108 -11.65 -8.75 3.83
C SER A 108 -12.12 -9.44 2.55
N GLU A 109 -12.02 -8.76 1.40
CA GLU A 109 -12.37 -9.34 0.10
C GLU A 109 -11.35 -10.38 -0.37
N GLN A 110 -10.05 -10.18 -0.10
CA GLN A 110 -9.02 -11.21 -0.31
C GLN A 110 -9.35 -12.50 0.45
N ILE A 111 -9.71 -12.39 1.73
CA ILE A 111 -10.04 -13.53 2.59
C ILE A 111 -11.34 -14.19 2.15
N ARG A 112 -12.36 -13.41 1.78
CA ARG A 112 -13.61 -13.93 1.20
C ARG A 112 -13.34 -14.82 0.00
N TYR A 113 -12.54 -14.35 -0.96
CA TYR A 113 -12.12 -15.12 -2.13
C TYR A 113 -11.40 -16.42 -1.72
N LEU A 114 -10.43 -16.35 -0.80
CA LEU A 114 -9.64 -17.51 -0.40
C LEU A 114 -10.47 -18.57 0.33
N ILE A 115 -11.36 -18.16 1.25
CA ILE A 115 -12.26 -19.09 1.94
C ILE A 115 -13.18 -19.78 0.94
N GLN A 116 -13.74 -19.03 -0.02
CA GLN A 116 -14.61 -19.60 -1.05
C GLN A 116 -13.86 -20.60 -1.94
N ARG A 117 -12.67 -20.22 -2.41
CA ARG A 117 -11.85 -21.07 -3.30
C ARG A 117 -11.37 -22.33 -2.60
N TYR A 118 -10.88 -22.19 -1.37
CA TYR A 118 -10.27 -23.28 -0.62
C TYR A 118 -11.22 -23.90 0.42
N HIS A 119 -12.54 -23.74 0.27
CA HIS A 119 -13.54 -24.22 1.24
C HIS A 119 -13.35 -25.69 1.63
N ASN A 120 -13.04 -26.56 0.67
CA ASN A 120 -12.80 -28.00 0.90
C ASN A 120 -11.55 -28.32 1.73
N PHE A 121 -10.66 -27.34 1.94
CA PHE A 121 -9.46 -27.53 2.74
C PHE A 121 -9.68 -27.15 4.21
N ILE A 122 -10.70 -26.37 4.50
CA ILE A 122 -10.91 -25.76 5.82
C ILE A 122 -11.33 -26.84 6.82
N LYS A 123 -10.61 -26.91 7.94
CA LYS A 123 -10.93 -27.78 9.07
C LYS A 123 -11.39 -26.92 10.24
N SER A 124 -12.60 -27.18 10.75
CA SER A 124 -13.19 -26.34 11.80
C SER A 124 -12.30 -26.23 13.04
N ASP A 125 -11.69 -27.33 13.49
CA ASP A 125 -10.86 -27.32 14.70
C ASP A 125 -9.59 -26.50 14.50
N GLN A 126 -8.93 -26.66 13.33
CA GLN A 126 -7.75 -25.88 12.98
C GLN A 126 -8.04 -24.38 12.90
N MET A 127 -9.20 -24.02 12.35
CA MET A 127 -9.63 -22.62 12.28
C MET A 127 -9.92 -22.03 13.67
N LYS A 128 -10.54 -22.81 14.57
CA LYS A 128 -10.76 -22.39 15.97
C LYS A 128 -9.42 -22.18 16.67
N ASP A 129 -8.52 -23.14 16.61
CA ASP A 129 -7.20 -23.05 17.23
C ASP A 129 -6.42 -21.83 16.71
N ALA A 130 -6.40 -21.63 15.39
CA ALA A 130 -5.72 -20.50 14.78
C ALA A 130 -6.35 -19.15 15.18
N TYR A 131 -7.68 -19.07 15.28
CA TYR A 131 -8.37 -17.86 15.74
C TYR A 131 -8.01 -17.53 17.19
N PHE A 132 -8.14 -18.49 18.12
CA PHE A 132 -7.81 -18.27 19.53
C PHE A 132 -6.34 -17.89 19.70
N ASN A 133 -5.44 -18.57 19.00
CA ASN A 133 -4.03 -18.21 19.02
C ASN A 133 -3.79 -16.77 18.56
N SER A 134 -4.51 -16.35 17.52
CA SER A 134 -4.35 -15.03 16.92
C SER A 134 -4.88 -13.94 17.83
N VAL A 135 -6.11 -14.07 18.34
CA VAL A 135 -6.72 -13.06 19.20
C VAL A 135 -6.02 -12.91 20.54
N LEU A 136 -5.49 -14.02 21.11
CA LEU A 136 -4.69 -13.99 22.33
C LEU A 136 -3.36 -13.26 22.09
N TRP A 137 -2.65 -13.61 21.01
CA TRP A 137 -1.42 -12.92 20.64
C TRP A 137 -1.67 -11.42 20.43
N THR A 138 -2.71 -11.06 19.66
CA THR A 138 -3.04 -9.66 19.37
C THR A 138 -3.34 -8.90 20.67
N SER A 139 -4.15 -9.48 21.55
CA SER A 139 -4.56 -8.83 22.80
C SER A 139 -3.40 -8.64 23.79
N ILE A 140 -2.44 -9.57 23.82
CA ILE A 140 -1.36 -9.60 24.82
C ILE A 140 -0.09 -8.90 24.31
N LEU A 141 0.32 -9.20 23.07
CA LEU A 141 1.65 -8.87 22.55
C LEU A 141 1.67 -7.78 21.47
N SER A 142 0.55 -7.52 20.78
CA SER A 142 0.55 -6.49 19.73
C SER A 142 0.96 -5.13 20.29
N HIS A 143 1.72 -4.37 19.51
CA HIS A 143 2.03 -2.97 19.81
C HIS A 143 1.06 -1.98 19.14
N ASP A 144 0.10 -2.49 18.34
CA ASP A 144 -0.95 -1.70 17.72
C ASP A 144 -2.22 -1.70 18.59
N GLU A 145 -2.46 -0.58 19.27
CA GLU A 145 -3.63 -0.38 20.12
C GLU A 145 -4.95 -0.38 19.33
N GLU A 146 -4.95 0.11 18.08
CA GLU A 146 -6.14 0.07 17.23
C GLU A 146 -6.50 -1.38 16.90
N ARG A 147 -5.48 -2.21 16.62
CA ARG A 147 -5.67 -3.64 16.37
C ARG A 147 -6.12 -4.41 17.61
N LYS A 148 -5.68 -4.04 18.82
CA LYS A 148 -6.21 -4.60 20.07
C LYS A 148 -7.69 -4.31 20.26
N LEU A 149 -8.12 -3.07 19.96
CA LEU A 149 -9.53 -2.71 20.02
C LEU A 149 -10.36 -3.50 18.99
N GLU A 150 -9.88 -3.61 17.76
CA GLU A 150 -10.53 -4.40 16.71
C GLU A 150 -10.62 -5.91 17.07
N ALA A 151 -9.60 -6.46 17.74
CA ALA A 151 -9.63 -7.82 18.30
C ALA A 151 -10.65 -7.95 19.45
N GLY A 152 -10.77 -6.94 20.31
CA GLY A 152 -11.81 -6.86 21.35
C GLY A 152 -13.22 -6.89 20.76
N HIS A 153 -13.50 -6.07 19.73
CA HIS A 153 -14.78 -6.11 19.02
C HIS A 153 -15.06 -7.46 18.35
N SER A 154 -14.01 -8.14 17.86
CA SER A 154 -14.12 -9.51 17.34
C SER A 154 -14.57 -10.49 18.42
N LEU A 155 -13.98 -10.41 19.62
CA LEU A 155 -14.39 -11.22 20.78
C LEU A 155 -15.84 -10.95 21.17
N GLU A 156 -16.23 -9.67 21.30
CA GLU A 156 -17.61 -9.29 21.62
C GLU A 156 -18.61 -9.84 20.60
N TYR A 157 -18.30 -9.73 19.31
CA TYR A 157 -19.15 -10.26 18.23
C TYR A 157 -19.38 -11.77 18.36
N PHE A 158 -18.37 -12.53 18.81
CA PHE A 158 -18.48 -13.97 19.05
C PHE A 158 -18.99 -14.34 20.45
N GLY A 159 -19.34 -13.36 21.29
CA GLY A 159 -19.76 -13.61 22.67
C GLY A 159 -18.62 -14.09 23.59
N LEU A 160 -17.38 -13.79 23.23
CA LEU A 160 -16.15 -14.23 23.91
C LEU A 160 -15.57 -13.18 24.86
N GLN A 161 -16.28 -12.09 25.15
CA GLN A 161 -15.76 -10.99 25.97
C GLN A 161 -15.33 -11.41 27.39
N ASP A 162 -15.95 -12.44 27.96
CA ASP A 162 -15.59 -12.94 29.29
C ASP A 162 -14.21 -13.61 29.32
N MET A 163 -13.65 -13.99 28.16
CA MET A 163 -12.27 -14.44 28.03
C MET A 163 -11.27 -13.39 28.55
N LEU A 164 -11.56 -12.10 28.32
CA LEU A 164 -10.69 -11.00 28.76
C LEU A 164 -10.71 -10.79 30.29
N LYS A 165 -11.69 -11.37 30.99
CA LYS A 165 -11.79 -11.34 32.45
C LYS A 165 -11.19 -12.60 33.11
N ASP A 166 -10.75 -13.56 32.31
CA ASP A 166 -10.20 -14.83 32.79
C ASP A 166 -8.90 -14.59 33.59
N SER A 167 -8.76 -15.23 34.75
CA SER A 167 -7.55 -15.10 35.56
C SER A 167 -6.30 -15.53 34.80
N LYS A 168 -6.41 -16.54 33.94
CA LYS A 168 -5.31 -17.00 33.08
C LYS A 168 -4.94 -15.95 32.04
N PHE A 169 -5.92 -15.24 31.48
CA PHE A 169 -5.67 -14.15 30.55
C PHE A 169 -4.93 -12.99 31.25
N ASN A 170 -5.41 -12.59 32.43
CA ASN A 170 -4.77 -11.54 33.24
C ASN A 170 -3.32 -11.88 33.62
N GLU A 171 -3.04 -13.14 33.96
CA GLU A 171 -1.68 -13.62 34.22
C GLU A 171 -0.77 -13.43 33.00
N LEU A 172 -1.22 -13.82 31.81
CA LEU A 172 -0.45 -13.69 30.58
C LEU A 172 -0.18 -12.23 30.20
N VAL A 173 -1.15 -11.34 30.41
CA VAL A 173 -0.99 -9.90 30.20
C VAL A 173 0.08 -9.32 31.12
N ILE A 174 0.06 -9.69 32.41
CA ILE A 174 1.06 -9.23 33.39
C ILE A 174 2.46 -9.73 33.02
N GLN A 175 2.57 -11.00 32.65
CA GLN A 175 3.86 -11.62 32.28
C GLN A 175 4.36 -11.11 30.92
N LYS A 176 3.48 -10.58 30.06
CA LYS A 176 3.75 -10.29 28.64
C LYS A 176 4.35 -11.51 27.91
N GLU A 177 3.94 -12.71 28.33
CA GLU A 177 4.44 -13.95 27.76
C GLU A 177 3.33 -14.64 26.96
N PHE A 178 3.52 -14.65 25.64
CA PHE A 178 2.79 -15.55 24.74
C PHE A 178 3.77 -16.10 23.70
N ASN A 179 4.72 -16.90 24.20
CA ASN A 179 5.78 -17.47 23.37
C ASN A 179 5.35 -18.79 22.71
N LYS A 180 6.09 -19.19 21.67
CA LYS A 180 5.80 -20.38 20.86
C LYS A 180 5.74 -21.67 21.69
N TYR A 181 6.53 -21.78 22.75
CA TYR A 181 6.65 -23.00 23.57
C TYR A 181 5.39 -23.29 24.39
N ASN A 182 4.73 -22.25 24.90
CA ASN A 182 3.51 -22.40 25.71
C ASN A 182 2.22 -22.08 24.94
N SER A 183 2.33 -21.51 23.72
CA SER A 183 1.18 -21.06 22.93
C SER A 183 0.12 -22.13 22.69
N ASN A 184 0.51 -23.38 22.41
CA ASN A 184 -0.44 -24.48 22.21
C ASN A 184 -1.17 -24.84 23.52
N ILE A 185 -0.47 -24.89 24.65
CA ILE A 185 -1.07 -25.22 25.95
C ILE A 185 -2.07 -24.11 26.35
N ILE A 186 -1.67 -22.85 26.17
CA ILE A 186 -2.51 -21.70 26.45
C ILE A 186 -3.73 -21.69 25.53
N THR A 187 -3.53 -21.86 24.22
CA THR A 187 -4.61 -21.89 23.23
C THR A 187 -5.59 -23.02 23.55
N ASN A 188 -5.10 -24.23 23.86
CA ASN A 188 -5.95 -25.37 24.23
C ASN A 188 -6.82 -25.10 25.46
N TYR A 189 -6.30 -24.38 26.46
CA TYR A 189 -7.10 -23.96 27.62
C TYR A 189 -8.30 -23.10 27.20
N PHE A 190 -8.06 -22.07 26.38
CA PHE A 190 -9.11 -21.16 25.93
C PHE A 190 -10.08 -21.82 24.94
N VAL A 191 -9.58 -22.65 24.02
CA VAL A 191 -10.41 -23.43 23.09
C VAL A 191 -11.32 -24.39 23.86
N HIS A 192 -10.81 -25.09 24.88
CA HIS A 192 -11.63 -26.00 25.69
C HIS A 192 -12.72 -25.24 26.48
N LYS A 193 -12.39 -24.07 27.03
CA LYS A 193 -13.31 -23.30 27.89
C LYS A 193 -14.33 -22.47 27.11
N TYR A 194 -13.92 -21.87 25.98
CA TYR A 194 -14.72 -20.89 25.24
C TYR A 194 -15.01 -21.29 23.79
N GLY A 195 -14.35 -22.32 23.25
CA GLY A 195 -14.43 -22.68 21.83
C GLY A 195 -15.79 -23.24 21.36
N SER A 196 -16.71 -23.55 22.28
CA SER A 196 -18.10 -23.89 21.97
C SER A 196 -18.93 -22.66 21.55
N LEU A 197 -18.56 -21.46 22.01
CA LEU A 197 -19.23 -20.21 21.65
C LEU A 197 -18.86 -19.74 20.24
N LEU A 198 -17.69 -20.14 19.75
CA LEU A 198 -17.18 -19.75 18.44
C LEU A 198 -17.85 -20.55 17.32
N ASN A 199 -18.92 -19.99 16.74
CA ASN A 199 -19.62 -20.56 15.59
C ASN A 199 -18.99 -20.10 14.26
N LEU A 200 -18.25 -21.00 13.61
CA LEU A 200 -17.58 -20.76 12.32
C LEU A 200 -18.31 -21.42 11.12
N GLN A 201 -19.53 -21.92 11.29
CA GLN A 201 -20.31 -22.49 10.18
C GLN A 201 -20.87 -21.41 9.24
N ASN A 202 -21.04 -20.19 9.75
CA ASN A 202 -21.44 -19.04 8.96
C ASN A 202 -20.24 -18.47 8.19
N PHE A 203 -20.42 -18.24 6.89
CA PHE A 203 -19.37 -17.75 5.99
C PHE A 203 -18.76 -16.41 6.44
N GLU A 204 -19.57 -15.44 6.88
CA GLU A 204 -19.08 -14.15 7.37
C GLU A 204 -18.28 -14.30 8.68
N ASN A 205 -18.69 -15.24 9.53
CA ASN A 205 -17.93 -15.57 10.75
C ASN A 205 -16.58 -16.18 10.41
N SER A 206 -16.52 -17.06 9.40
CA SER A 206 -15.25 -17.60 8.89
C SER A 206 -14.34 -16.49 8.36
N ILE A 207 -14.88 -15.54 7.58
CA ILE A 207 -14.11 -14.39 7.07
C ILE A 207 -13.55 -13.56 8.22
N ARG A 208 -14.38 -13.22 9.22
CA ARG A 208 -13.94 -12.44 10.39
C ARG A 208 -12.85 -13.14 11.18
N ALA A 209 -12.97 -14.44 11.42
CA ALA A 209 -11.95 -15.21 12.13
C ALA A 209 -10.65 -15.33 11.33
N ALA A 210 -10.74 -15.56 10.02
CA ALA A 210 -9.57 -15.60 9.14
C ALA A 210 -8.85 -14.24 9.01
N ALA A 211 -9.58 -13.13 9.09
CA ALA A 211 -8.99 -11.79 9.13
C ALA A 211 -8.11 -11.59 10.37
N GLU A 212 -8.53 -12.07 11.53
CA GLU A 212 -7.71 -12.01 12.74
C GLU A 212 -6.41 -12.83 12.58
N ILE A 213 -6.48 -14.00 11.95
CA ILE A 213 -5.31 -14.84 11.64
C ILE A 213 -4.34 -14.12 10.71
N PHE A 214 -4.87 -13.46 9.67
CA PHE A 214 -4.08 -12.65 8.75
C PHE A 214 -3.33 -11.53 9.50
N TYR A 215 -4.05 -10.69 10.25
CA TYR A 215 -3.47 -9.51 10.89
C TYR A 215 -2.43 -9.89 11.94
N ARG A 216 -2.69 -10.91 12.76
CA ARG A 216 -1.70 -11.41 13.72
C ARG A 216 -0.41 -11.83 13.03
N HIS A 217 -0.50 -12.61 11.96
CA HIS A 217 0.71 -13.07 11.25
C HIS A 217 1.42 -11.93 10.52
N TYR A 218 0.66 -11.03 9.88
CA TYR A 218 1.20 -9.86 9.21
C TYR A 218 1.95 -8.95 10.19
N HIS A 219 1.39 -8.68 11.36
CA HIS A 219 1.99 -7.85 12.41
C HIS A 219 3.25 -8.47 13.00
N GLN A 220 3.22 -9.77 13.32
CA GLN A 220 4.44 -10.49 13.74
C GLN A 220 5.54 -10.39 12.69
N THR A 221 5.18 -10.48 11.41
CA THR A 221 6.14 -10.41 10.32
C THR A 221 6.72 -9.01 10.17
N LEU A 222 5.91 -7.96 10.33
CA LEU A 222 6.36 -6.57 10.36
C LEU A 222 7.26 -6.28 11.57
N GLU A 223 6.94 -6.80 12.75
CA GLU A 223 7.78 -6.66 13.94
C GLU A 223 9.16 -7.28 13.75
N LEU A 224 9.24 -8.48 13.14
CA LEU A 224 10.52 -9.09 12.80
C LEU A 224 11.35 -8.20 11.86
N ILE A 225 10.72 -7.59 10.85
CA ILE A 225 11.40 -6.64 9.96
C ILE A 225 11.93 -5.44 10.74
N LYS A 226 11.09 -4.85 11.61
CA LYS A 226 11.48 -3.73 12.48
C LYS A 226 12.69 -4.06 13.36
N TYR A 227 12.83 -5.31 13.80
CA TYR A 227 13.97 -5.79 14.61
C TYR A 227 15.19 -6.23 13.77
N GLY A 228 15.18 -6.04 12.45
CA GLY A 228 16.33 -6.33 11.57
C GLY A 228 16.37 -7.77 11.04
N GLU A 229 15.33 -8.58 11.26
CA GLU A 229 15.24 -9.96 10.77
C GLU A 229 14.67 -10.06 9.34
N GLY A 230 14.50 -8.91 8.66
CA GLY A 230 13.87 -8.82 7.34
C GLY A 230 14.57 -9.66 6.26
N SER A 231 15.91 -9.68 6.23
CA SER A 231 16.69 -10.46 5.24
C SER A 231 16.56 -11.96 5.45
N ASN A 232 16.62 -12.42 6.70
CA ASN A 232 16.43 -13.83 7.06
C ASN A 232 15.03 -14.30 6.70
N LEU A 233 14.04 -13.42 6.88
CA LEU A 233 12.67 -13.68 6.48
C LEU A 233 12.54 -13.70 4.94
N ALA A 234 13.13 -12.75 4.23
CA ALA A 234 13.13 -12.70 2.77
C ALA A 234 13.68 -13.99 2.15
N GLU A 235 14.79 -14.51 2.69
CA GLU A 235 15.38 -15.78 2.25
C GLU A 235 14.40 -16.95 2.45
N LYS A 236 13.77 -17.05 3.61
CA LYS A 236 12.79 -18.11 3.91
C LYS A 236 11.56 -18.05 2.99
N LEU A 237 11.10 -16.84 2.66
CA LEU A 237 9.86 -16.64 1.90
C LEU A 237 10.08 -16.74 0.39
N THR A 238 11.15 -16.15 -0.11
CA THR A 238 11.38 -15.96 -1.55
C THR A 238 12.53 -16.82 -2.09
N GLY A 239 13.33 -17.42 -1.20
CA GLY A 239 14.58 -18.10 -1.56
C GLY A 239 15.72 -17.13 -1.92
N LYS A 240 15.53 -15.83 -1.69
CA LYS A 240 16.48 -14.77 -2.05
C LYS A 240 16.77 -13.90 -0.84
N SER A 241 17.95 -14.06 -0.24
CA SER A 241 18.39 -13.26 0.91
C SER A 241 18.74 -11.82 0.55
N ASP A 242 19.02 -11.58 -0.73
CA ASP A 242 19.45 -10.34 -1.35
C ASP A 242 18.30 -9.44 -1.85
N MET A 243 17.04 -9.89 -1.70
CA MET A 243 15.85 -9.09 -2.02
C MET A 243 15.00 -8.82 -0.78
N PRO A 244 15.11 -7.63 -0.15
CA PRO A 244 14.25 -7.25 0.96
C PRO A 244 12.76 -7.33 0.58
N LEU A 245 11.93 -7.75 1.54
CA LEU A 245 10.46 -7.84 1.36
C LEU A 245 9.82 -6.46 1.16
N ILE A 246 10.41 -5.45 1.80
CA ILE A 246 10.07 -4.04 1.66
C ILE A 246 11.26 -3.35 1.03
N ARG A 247 11.08 -2.82 -0.18
CA ARG A 247 12.09 -2.07 -0.91
C ARG A 247 11.42 -1.03 -1.80
N PRO A 248 12.12 0.05 -2.17
CA PRO A 248 11.57 0.99 -3.13
C PRO A 248 11.28 0.27 -4.45
N LEU A 249 10.20 0.68 -5.11
CA LEU A 249 10.05 0.34 -6.52
C LEU A 249 11.13 1.05 -7.34
N ALA A 250 11.45 0.47 -8.50
CA ALA A 250 12.55 0.97 -9.32
C ALA A 250 12.44 2.48 -9.55
N SER A 251 13.55 3.18 -9.30
CA SER A 251 13.69 4.64 -9.44
C SER A 251 12.93 5.51 -8.43
N VAL A 252 12.23 4.96 -7.43
CA VAL A 252 11.55 5.77 -6.40
C VAL A 252 12.56 6.55 -5.54
N SER A 253 13.64 5.91 -5.11
CA SER A 253 14.72 6.57 -4.35
C SER A 253 15.33 7.74 -5.13
N LEU A 254 15.56 7.53 -6.43
CA LEU A 254 16.04 8.58 -7.33
C LEU A 254 15.01 9.68 -7.54
N LEU A 255 13.73 9.33 -7.75
CA LEU A 255 12.64 10.29 -7.89
C LEU A 255 12.61 11.24 -6.69
N PHE A 256 12.66 10.71 -5.47
CA PHE A 256 12.65 11.51 -4.25
C PHE A 256 13.85 12.48 -4.21
N ALA A 257 15.07 12.00 -4.46
CA ALA A 257 16.25 12.86 -4.48
C ALA A 257 16.22 13.90 -5.61
N LEU A 258 15.68 13.53 -6.77
CA LEU A 258 15.56 14.38 -7.95
C LEU A 258 14.57 15.52 -7.69
N VAL A 259 13.33 15.21 -7.31
CA VAL A 259 12.26 16.24 -7.18
C VAL A 259 12.46 17.14 -5.95
N LYS A 260 13.21 16.69 -4.93
CA LYS A 260 13.65 17.57 -3.83
C LYS A 260 14.83 18.47 -4.23
N GLY A 261 15.34 18.35 -5.45
CA GLY A 261 16.40 19.20 -5.98
C GLY A 261 17.78 18.88 -5.44
N TRP A 262 18.04 17.65 -4.98
CA TRP A 262 19.32 17.32 -4.33
C TRP A 262 20.38 16.80 -5.29
N LEU A 263 19.97 16.33 -6.48
CA LEU A 263 20.88 15.74 -7.45
C LEU A 263 21.50 16.77 -8.40
N GLY A 264 20.77 17.81 -8.80
CA GLY A 264 21.25 18.73 -9.84
C GLY A 264 21.62 18.01 -11.13
N GLU A 265 22.68 18.46 -11.80
CA GLU A 265 23.20 17.76 -12.99
C GLU A 265 23.85 16.41 -12.70
N GLU A 266 24.22 16.13 -11.45
CA GLU A 266 24.85 14.87 -11.06
C GLU A 266 23.89 13.68 -11.18
N VAL A 267 22.59 13.92 -11.40
CA VAL A 267 21.62 12.89 -11.81
C VAL A 267 22.09 12.09 -13.04
N ASP A 268 22.91 12.69 -13.92
CA ASP A 268 23.48 12.02 -15.10
C ASP A 268 24.35 10.80 -14.76
N TYR A 269 24.99 10.79 -13.58
CA TYR A 269 25.74 9.62 -13.10
C TYR A 269 24.84 8.39 -12.89
N LEU A 270 23.54 8.60 -12.69
CA LEU A 270 22.54 7.57 -12.46
C LEU A 270 21.78 7.20 -13.75
N PHE A 271 22.10 7.84 -14.88
CA PHE A 271 21.41 7.60 -16.15
C PHE A 271 21.47 6.13 -16.58
N ASP A 272 22.63 5.49 -16.51
CA ASP A 272 22.78 4.12 -17.02
C ASP A 272 21.92 3.12 -16.22
N GLU A 273 21.82 3.31 -14.91
CA GLU A 273 20.99 2.49 -14.03
C GLU A 273 19.49 2.70 -14.35
N LEU A 274 19.04 3.96 -14.47
CA LEU A 274 17.68 4.29 -14.90
C LEU A 274 17.34 3.69 -16.26
N ASN A 275 18.27 3.82 -17.22
CA ASN A 275 18.10 3.38 -18.59
C ASN A 275 18.03 1.84 -18.67
N GLN A 276 18.84 1.15 -17.87
CA GLN A 276 18.81 -0.31 -17.77
C GLN A 276 17.48 -0.81 -17.17
N GLU A 277 17.01 -0.18 -16.09
CA GLU A 277 15.72 -0.51 -15.48
C GLU A 277 14.56 -0.34 -16.47
N LEU A 278 14.54 0.77 -17.21
CA LEU A 278 13.52 1.00 -18.24
C LEU A 278 13.54 -0.08 -19.33
N LYS A 279 14.73 -0.47 -19.80
CA LYS A 279 14.88 -1.54 -20.80
C LYS A 279 14.38 -2.89 -20.30
N LEU A 280 14.68 -3.22 -19.04
CA LEU A 280 14.28 -4.50 -18.44
C LEU A 280 12.77 -4.60 -18.23
N LYS A 281 12.14 -3.50 -17.79
CA LYS A 281 10.70 -3.48 -17.51
C LYS A 281 9.84 -3.39 -18.76
N SER A 282 10.27 -2.63 -19.75
CA SER A 282 9.46 -2.41 -20.95
C SER A 282 10.31 -2.14 -22.19
N SER A 283 10.77 -3.22 -22.82
CA SER A 283 11.44 -3.14 -24.13
C SER A 283 10.53 -2.55 -25.22
N GLN A 284 9.21 -2.68 -25.09
CA GLN A 284 8.22 -2.13 -26.02
C GLN A 284 8.02 -0.61 -25.88
N VAL A 285 8.29 -0.03 -24.69
CA VAL A 285 8.12 1.41 -24.42
C VAL A 285 9.46 2.14 -24.35
N TYR A 286 10.57 1.43 -24.53
CA TYR A 286 11.90 2.02 -24.62
C TYR A 286 12.01 2.90 -25.88
N ARG A 287 12.08 4.23 -25.69
CA ARG A 287 12.08 5.23 -26.79
C ARG A 287 13.38 6.03 -26.91
N ILE A 288 14.39 5.72 -26.10
CA ILE A 288 15.64 6.48 -26.09
C ILE A 288 16.48 6.08 -27.31
N SER A 289 16.38 6.89 -28.36
CA SER A 289 17.15 6.76 -29.60
C SER A 289 18.57 7.32 -29.46
N SER A 290 18.74 8.39 -28.68
CA SER A 290 20.03 9.05 -28.41
C SER A 290 20.30 9.13 -26.90
N PRO A 291 21.20 8.29 -26.36
CA PRO A 291 21.60 8.38 -24.95
C PRO A 291 22.17 9.75 -24.57
N ALA A 292 22.90 10.40 -25.49
CA ALA A 292 23.50 11.71 -25.24
C ALA A 292 22.42 12.81 -25.04
N GLU A 293 21.36 12.79 -25.86
CA GLU A 293 20.24 13.74 -25.72
C GLU A 293 19.45 13.47 -24.44
N ALA A 294 19.17 12.20 -24.13
CA ALA A 294 18.44 11.83 -22.92
C ALA A 294 19.21 12.24 -21.65
N ARG A 295 20.55 12.08 -21.64
CA ARG A 295 21.41 12.59 -20.56
C ARG A 295 21.34 14.11 -20.43
N LEU A 296 21.36 14.85 -21.55
CA LEU A 296 21.24 16.30 -21.53
C LEU A 296 19.88 16.76 -20.97
N LYS A 297 18.79 16.09 -21.36
CA LYS A 297 17.45 16.34 -20.79
C LYS A 297 17.41 16.05 -19.31
N LEU A 298 17.96 14.92 -18.89
CA LEU A 298 18.01 14.54 -17.47
C LEU A 298 18.78 15.56 -16.63
N LYS A 299 19.90 16.12 -17.14
CA LYS A 299 20.60 17.24 -16.50
C LYS A 299 19.75 18.50 -16.38
N LYS A 300 19.03 18.86 -17.45
CA LYS A 300 18.11 20.01 -17.43
C LYS A 300 17.00 19.81 -16.40
N LEU A 301 16.44 18.60 -16.32
CA LEU A 301 15.44 18.24 -15.31
C LEU A 301 16.01 18.34 -13.89
N GLY A 302 17.23 17.88 -13.67
CA GLY A 302 17.95 18.02 -12.40
C GLY A 302 18.13 19.48 -11.98
N ARG A 303 18.58 20.35 -12.90
CA ARG A 303 18.68 21.81 -12.66
C ARG A 303 17.33 22.46 -12.39
N HIS A 304 16.28 22.01 -13.08
CA HIS A 304 14.93 22.50 -12.86
C HIS A 304 14.49 22.26 -11.41
N PHE A 305 14.65 21.06 -10.87
CA PHE A 305 14.26 20.77 -9.49
C PHE A 305 15.20 21.34 -8.42
N GLU A 306 16.48 21.59 -8.73
CA GLU A 306 17.36 22.37 -7.85
C GLU A 306 16.80 23.77 -7.58
N THR A 307 16.14 24.36 -8.58
CA THR A 307 15.54 25.70 -8.48
C THR A 307 14.07 25.67 -8.05
N HIS A 308 13.36 24.58 -8.34
CA HIS A 308 11.94 24.39 -8.06
C HIS A 308 11.69 23.05 -7.33
N PRO A 309 12.14 22.90 -6.08
CA PRO A 309 11.95 21.67 -5.34
C PRO A 309 10.45 21.42 -5.06
N VAL A 310 10.06 20.15 -5.16
CA VAL A 310 8.66 19.72 -5.12
C VAL A 310 8.34 19.07 -3.77
N LYS A 311 7.11 19.24 -3.28
CA LYS A 311 6.64 18.53 -2.09
C LYS A 311 6.32 17.07 -2.41
N ILE A 312 6.57 16.16 -1.48
CA ILE A 312 6.23 14.74 -1.62
C ILE A 312 5.15 14.37 -0.61
N ALA A 313 4.08 13.75 -1.09
CA ALA A 313 3.12 13.06 -0.23
C ALA A 313 3.09 11.57 -0.51
N LEU A 314 3.10 10.78 0.56
CA LEU A 314 2.80 9.35 0.52
C LEU A 314 1.44 9.11 1.17
N ALA A 315 0.63 8.30 0.50
CA ALA A 315 -0.71 7.93 0.96
C ALA A 315 -0.83 6.41 1.00
N THR A 316 -1.61 5.86 1.93
CA THR A 316 -1.92 4.44 1.97
C THR A 316 -3.27 4.19 2.63
N SER A 317 -3.94 3.09 2.26
CA SER A 317 -5.12 2.59 2.97
C SER A 317 -4.76 1.74 4.20
N SER A 318 -3.48 1.42 4.42
CA SER A 318 -3.00 0.64 5.57
C SER A 318 -3.11 1.42 6.88
N ALA A 319 -3.13 0.70 8.01
CA ALA A 319 -3.17 1.33 9.32
C ALA A 319 -1.86 2.06 9.63
N SER A 320 -1.92 3.07 10.51
CA SER A 320 -0.74 3.90 10.84
C SER A 320 0.45 3.09 11.38
N TYR A 321 0.19 2.07 12.20
CA TYR A 321 1.23 1.23 12.77
C TYR A 321 2.00 0.46 11.69
N GLU A 322 1.26 -0.24 10.82
CA GLU A 322 1.81 -1.03 9.71
C GLU A 322 2.62 -0.15 8.75
N ALA A 323 2.00 0.95 8.32
CA ALA A 323 2.58 1.84 7.34
C ALA A 323 3.82 2.57 7.88
N GLY A 324 3.87 2.84 9.20
CA GLY A 324 5.05 3.39 9.86
C GLY A 324 6.25 2.45 9.77
N ILE A 325 6.06 1.16 10.08
CA ILE A 325 7.13 0.15 9.97
C ILE A 325 7.61 0.02 8.52
N VAL A 326 6.66 -0.04 7.56
CA VAL A 326 6.99 -0.12 6.13
C VAL A 326 7.81 1.07 5.68
N LEU A 327 7.45 2.28 6.11
CA LEU A 327 8.14 3.50 5.72
C LEU A 327 9.53 3.61 6.34
N GLU A 328 9.70 3.21 7.60
CA GLU A 328 11.01 3.13 8.26
C GLU A 328 11.94 2.16 7.52
N GLU A 329 11.45 0.95 7.20
CA GLU A 329 12.25 -0.04 6.48
C GLU A 329 12.56 0.39 5.04
N LEU A 330 11.59 1.02 4.36
CA LEU A 330 11.81 1.59 3.03
C LEU A 330 13.01 2.54 3.03
N PHE A 331 13.08 3.47 3.99
CA PHE A 331 14.17 4.44 4.07
C PHE A 331 15.50 3.82 4.52
N ASN A 332 15.47 2.77 5.35
CA ASN A 332 16.65 1.95 5.62
C ASN A 332 17.20 1.34 4.32
N VAL A 333 16.36 0.73 3.49
CA VAL A 333 16.78 0.14 2.22
C VAL A 333 17.26 1.20 1.23
N ILE A 334 16.57 2.34 1.11
CA ILE A 334 17.01 3.45 0.26
C ILE A 334 18.41 3.95 0.68
N SER A 335 18.68 4.04 1.98
CA SER A 335 20.01 4.42 2.46
C SER A 335 21.09 3.42 2.02
N HIS A 336 20.78 2.13 1.93
CA HIS A 336 21.70 1.13 1.38
C HIS A 336 21.86 1.26 -0.14
N GLU A 337 20.81 1.65 -0.88
CA GLU A 337 20.89 1.94 -2.31
C GLU A 337 21.79 3.16 -2.60
N ILE A 338 21.61 4.26 -1.86
CA ILE A 338 22.39 5.49 -2.02
C ILE A 338 23.90 5.24 -1.84
N ARG A 339 24.29 4.35 -0.92
CA ARG A 339 25.70 3.97 -0.75
C ARG A 339 26.32 3.35 -2.01
N LYS A 340 25.50 2.69 -2.83
CA LYS A 340 25.90 2.01 -4.07
C LYS A 340 25.81 2.91 -5.30
N TRP A 341 25.12 4.05 -5.22
CA TRP A 341 24.99 5.00 -6.33
C TRP A 341 26.36 5.50 -6.80
N LYS A 342 26.48 5.67 -8.13
CA LYS A 342 27.70 6.14 -8.79
C LYS A 342 27.90 7.66 -8.67
N LEU A 343 27.57 8.23 -7.51
CA LEU A 343 27.72 9.66 -7.23
C LEU A 343 29.03 9.97 -6.51
N PRO A 344 29.52 11.23 -6.61
CA PRO A 344 30.61 11.72 -5.77
C PRO A 344 30.34 11.48 -4.28
N GLN A 345 31.38 11.17 -3.50
CA GLN A 345 31.23 10.81 -2.09
C GLN A 345 30.52 11.91 -1.28
N ALA A 346 30.88 13.18 -1.49
CA ALA A 346 30.23 14.31 -0.84
C ALA A 346 28.72 14.37 -1.10
N LYS A 347 28.28 14.02 -2.32
CA LYS A 347 26.86 13.97 -2.67
C LYS A 347 26.15 12.79 -2.00
N LYS A 348 26.80 11.63 -1.92
CA LYS A 348 26.27 10.47 -1.18
C LYS A 348 26.11 10.79 0.31
N ASP A 349 27.10 11.42 0.93
CA ASP A 349 27.04 11.76 2.37
C ASP A 349 25.91 12.76 2.65
N LEU A 350 25.72 13.75 1.78
CA LEU A 350 24.58 14.67 1.85
C LEU A 350 23.24 13.92 1.79
N LEU A 351 23.09 13.04 0.80
CA LEU A 351 21.86 12.27 0.61
C LEU A 351 21.59 11.32 1.77
N LEU A 352 22.60 10.62 2.29
CA LEU A 352 22.46 9.76 3.47
C LEU A 352 22.02 10.56 4.70
N GLY A 353 22.52 11.79 4.87
CA GLY A 353 22.02 12.71 5.89
C GLY A 353 20.55 13.06 5.69
N LYS A 354 20.12 13.36 4.45
CA LYS A 354 18.72 13.66 4.13
C LYS A 354 17.79 12.46 4.32
N PHE A 355 18.20 11.26 3.88
CA PHE A 355 17.39 10.04 3.95
C PHE A 355 17.48 9.31 5.31
N SER A 356 18.15 9.89 6.30
CA SER A 356 18.26 9.32 7.66
C SER A 356 16.93 9.23 8.41
N ASP A 357 15.96 10.06 8.05
CA ASP A 357 14.58 10.03 8.53
C ASP A 357 13.66 10.35 7.35
N PHE A 358 12.62 9.53 7.15
CA PHE A 358 11.67 9.74 6.06
C PHE A 358 11.01 11.12 6.09
N ARG A 359 10.87 11.72 7.28
CA ARG A 359 10.24 13.04 7.47
C ARG A 359 11.04 14.19 6.87
N ASN A 360 12.33 13.98 6.57
CA ASN A 360 13.16 14.95 5.86
C ASN A 360 12.88 14.97 4.35
N VAL A 361 12.22 13.92 3.83
CA VAL A 361 11.99 13.71 2.40
C VAL A 361 10.50 13.82 2.08
N VAL A 362 9.66 13.15 2.88
CA VAL A 362 8.20 13.09 2.75
C VAL A 362 7.58 14.22 3.55
N ASP A 363 7.05 15.21 2.84
CA ASP A 363 6.43 16.39 3.45
C ASP A 363 5.07 16.05 4.10
N VAL A 364 4.34 15.06 3.53
CA VAL A 364 3.05 14.60 4.05
C VAL A 364 2.94 13.08 3.97
N PHE A 365 2.53 12.46 5.06
CA PHE A 365 2.20 11.04 5.12
C PHE A 365 0.78 10.84 5.63
N VAL A 366 -0.06 10.15 4.85
CA VAL A 366 -1.46 9.87 5.16
C VAL A 366 -1.74 8.38 5.13
N THR A 367 -2.48 7.89 6.13
CA THR A 367 -2.79 6.47 6.30
C THR A 367 -4.30 6.24 6.33
N GLY A 368 -4.71 4.97 6.26
CA GLY A 368 -6.11 4.56 6.35
C GLY A 368 -6.75 4.98 7.68
N SER A 369 -5.99 4.92 8.78
CA SER A 369 -6.44 5.37 10.10
C SER A 369 -6.81 6.86 10.15
N GLN A 370 -6.28 7.69 9.23
CA GLN A 370 -6.60 9.13 9.17
C GLN A 370 -7.73 9.46 8.18
N SER A 371 -7.97 8.62 7.18
CA SER A 371 -8.94 8.84 6.10
C SER A 371 -10.29 8.15 6.34
N SER A 372 -10.67 8.04 7.62
CA SER A 372 -11.92 7.44 8.12
C SER A 372 -12.05 5.91 8.06
N LYS A 373 -11.16 5.14 7.40
CA LYS A 373 -11.26 3.68 7.11
C LYS A 373 -12.57 3.18 6.46
N MET A 374 -13.67 3.91 6.61
CA MET A 374 -15.02 3.63 6.11
C MET A 374 -15.18 3.98 4.63
N ARG A 375 -14.33 4.85 4.08
CA ARG A 375 -14.31 5.23 2.66
C ARG A 375 -12.92 4.99 2.08
N PRO A 376 -12.47 3.73 1.92
CA PRO A 376 -11.20 3.43 1.28
C PRO A 376 -11.26 3.78 -0.22
N LYS A 377 -10.12 3.69 -0.91
CA LYS A 377 -10.09 3.75 -2.39
C LYS A 377 -11.18 2.81 -2.96
N PRO A 378 -11.97 3.25 -3.95
CA PRO A 378 -11.74 4.37 -4.87
C PRO A 378 -12.24 5.75 -4.40
N HIS A 379 -12.68 5.91 -3.15
CA HIS A 379 -13.06 7.22 -2.63
C HIS A 379 -11.87 8.19 -2.58
N ARG A 380 -12.15 9.48 -2.79
CA ARG A 380 -11.14 10.55 -2.85
C ARG A 380 -10.53 10.94 -1.50
N ASP A 381 -11.12 10.48 -0.40
CA ASP A 381 -10.88 10.97 0.96
C ASP A 381 -9.39 10.96 1.33
N LEU A 382 -8.69 9.87 1.03
CA LEU A 382 -7.26 9.69 1.31
C LEU A 382 -6.39 10.75 0.61
N PHE A 383 -6.53 10.91 -0.70
CA PHE A 383 -5.74 11.86 -1.47
C PHE A 383 -6.18 13.31 -1.25
N SER A 384 -7.47 13.54 -0.99
CA SER A 384 -7.97 14.87 -0.61
C SER A 384 -7.36 15.34 0.71
N LEU A 385 -7.21 14.43 1.69
CA LEU A 385 -6.51 14.71 2.94
C LEU A 385 -5.02 14.98 2.71
N ALA A 386 -4.36 14.23 1.83
CA ALA A 386 -2.96 14.48 1.47
C ALA A 386 -2.76 15.88 0.85
N LEU A 387 -3.59 16.26 -0.13
CA LEU A 387 -3.57 17.58 -0.76
C LEU A 387 -3.83 18.71 0.26
N GLY A 388 -4.79 18.51 1.16
CA GLY A 388 -5.08 19.45 2.24
C GLY A 388 -3.90 19.63 3.20
N LYS A 389 -3.27 18.54 3.64
CA LYS A 389 -2.08 18.58 4.50
C LYS A 389 -0.85 19.16 3.82
N LEU A 390 -0.72 19.00 2.50
CA LEU A 390 0.33 19.67 1.72
C LEU A 390 0.15 21.20 1.68
N GLY A 391 -1.04 21.69 2.05
CA GLY A 391 -1.39 23.10 2.00
C GLY A 391 -1.56 23.64 0.58
N LEU A 392 -1.90 22.76 -0.39
CA LEU A 392 -2.08 23.17 -1.77
C LEU A 392 -3.50 23.70 -2.00
N PRO A 393 -3.68 24.92 -2.53
CA PRO A 393 -4.98 25.38 -2.98
C PRO A 393 -5.44 24.59 -4.22
N ARG A 394 -6.76 24.45 -4.39
CA ARG A 394 -7.35 23.72 -5.53
C ARG A 394 -6.86 24.24 -6.90
N SER A 395 -6.56 25.53 -7.00
CA SER A 395 -6.01 26.14 -8.22
C SER A 395 -4.68 25.54 -8.65
N MET A 396 -3.95 24.88 -7.75
CA MET A 396 -2.64 24.26 -8.03
C MET A 396 -2.72 22.74 -8.24
N PHE A 397 -3.91 22.12 -8.16
CA PHE A 397 -4.04 20.67 -8.33
C PHE A 397 -3.63 20.18 -9.72
N HIS A 398 -3.69 21.06 -10.73
CA HIS A 398 -3.18 20.78 -12.07
C HIS A 398 -1.65 20.60 -12.14
N GLN A 399 -0.93 21.04 -11.10
CA GLN A 399 0.52 20.92 -10.96
C GLN A 399 0.92 19.74 -10.05
N VAL A 400 -0.03 18.86 -9.71
CA VAL A 400 0.24 17.70 -8.87
C VAL A 400 0.35 16.46 -9.77
N LEU A 401 1.46 15.75 -9.65
CA LEU A 401 1.68 14.46 -10.31
C LEU A 401 1.32 13.33 -9.33
N GLY A 402 0.35 12.49 -9.70
CA GLY A 402 -0.07 11.33 -8.91
C GLY A 402 0.45 10.02 -9.50
N PHE A 403 1.00 9.12 -8.69
CA PHE A 403 1.38 7.76 -9.08
C PHE A 403 0.60 6.69 -8.31
N GLU A 404 0.08 5.70 -9.02
CA GLU A 404 -0.70 4.59 -8.47
C GLU A 404 -0.56 3.32 -9.33
N ASP A 405 -0.75 2.15 -8.74
CA ASP A 405 -0.66 0.83 -9.36
C ASP A 405 -2.01 0.09 -9.43
N SER A 406 -3.09 0.71 -8.94
CA SER A 406 -4.42 0.14 -8.92
C SER A 406 -5.46 1.01 -9.62
N GLU A 407 -6.48 0.37 -10.21
CA GLU A 407 -7.63 1.07 -10.80
C GLU A 407 -8.33 1.95 -9.77
N ASN A 408 -8.63 1.38 -8.59
CA ASN A 408 -9.26 2.10 -7.49
C ASN A 408 -8.45 3.33 -7.05
N GLY A 409 -7.12 3.21 -7.03
CA GLY A 409 -6.23 4.29 -6.68
C GLY A 409 -6.17 5.41 -7.72
N ILE A 410 -6.13 5.07 -9.01
CA ILE A 410 -6.20 6.06 -10.09
C ILE A 410 -7.52 6.84 -10.06
N ILE A 411 -8.63 6.14 -9.82
CA ILE A 411 -9.94 6.78 -9.63
C ILE A 411 -9.89 7.73 -8.43
N ALA A 412 -9.36 7.29 -7.29
CA ALA A 412 -9.25 8.10 -6.08
C ALA A 412 -8.37 9.36 -6.29
N LEU A 413 -7.25 9.26 -7.01
CA LEU A 413 -6.40 10.40 -7.39
C LEU A 413 -7.21 11.42 -8.22
N ARG A 414 -7.85 10.98 -9.31
CA ARG A 414 -8.63 11.89 -10.17
C ARG A 414 -9.84 12.48 -9.47
N ALA A 415 -10.53 11.70 -8.64
CA ALA A 415 -11.66 12.16 -7.84
C ALA A 415 -11.24 13.19 -6.77
N SER A 416 -9.96 13.20 -6.36
CA SER A 416 -9.40 14.22 -5.47
C SER A 416 -8.99 15.52 -6.16
N GLY A 417 -9.05 15.56 -7.50
CA GLY A 417 -8.70 16.73 -8.30
C GLY A 417 -7.39 16.62 -9.08
N ILE A 418 -6.66 15.51 -8.95
CA ILE A 418 -5.35 15.31 -9.60
C ILE A 418 -5.56 14.79 -11.03
N GLY A 419 -5.50 15.69 -12.00
CA GLY A 419 -5.68 15.36 -13.42
C GLY A 419 -4.47 14.69 -14.07
N LEU A 420 -3.25 14.97 -13.56
CA LEU A 420 -2.01 14.31 -13.99
C LEU A 420 -1.80 13.04 -13.15
N ALA A 421 -2.70 12.07 -13.31
CA ALA A 421 -2.65 10.77 -12.65
C ALA A 421 -2.00 9.72 -13.57
N ALA A 422 -0.88 9.16 -13.15
CA ALA A 422 -0.12 8.17 -13.90
C ALA A 422 -0.19 6.78 -13.24
N ALA A 423 -0.63 5.80 -13.99
CA ALA A 423 -0.61 4.39 -13.58
C ALA A 423 0.78 3.80 -13.78
N VAL A 424 1.31 3.12 -12.76
CA VAL A 424 2.59 2.38 -12.79
C VAL A 424 2.34 0.88 -12.62
N PRO A 425 1.74 0.21 -13.63
CA PRO A 425 1.40 -1.20 -13.52
C PRO A 425 2.65 -2.06 -13.29
N PHE A 426 2.49 -3.06 -12.45
CA PHE A 426 3.47 -4.14 -12.23
C PHE A 426 2.87 -5.50 -12.62
N ALA A 427 3.71 -6.53 -12.73
CA ALA A 427 3.37 -7.83 -13.29
C ALA A 427 2.07 -8.48 -12.76
N LYS A 428 1.68 -8.14 -11.52
CA LYS A 428 0.50 -8.72 -10.87
C LYS A 428 -0.76 -7.83 -10.94
N SER A 429 -0.68 -6.63 -11.52
CA SER A 429 -1.79 -5.66 -11.71
C SER A 429 -2.37 -5.65 -13.14
N THR A 430 -2.00 -6.62 -13.97
CA THR A 430 -2.27 -6.64 -15.43
C THR A 430 -3.75 -6.75 -15.82
N ARG A 431 -4.65 -7.05 -14.87
CA ARG A 431 -6.11 -7.11 -15.10
C ARG A 431 -6.85 -5.84 -14.70
N ASN A 432 -6.19 -4.87 -14.07
CA ASN A 432 -6.82 -3.61 -13.67
C ASN A 432 -7.14 -2.77 -14.92
N ASP A 433 -8.28 -2.07 -14.90
CA ASP A 433 -8.55 -1.06 -15.93
C ASP A 433 -7.93 0.29 -15.55
N PHE A 434 -6.85 0.65 -16.24
CA PHE A 434 -6.21 1.95 -16.06
C PHE A 434 -6.74 3.02 -17.03
N SER A 435 -7.89 2.79 -17.68
CA SER A 435 -8.52 3.75 -18.59
C SER A 435 -8.78 5.11 -17.93
N ALA A 436 -8.94 5.16 -16.61
CA ALA A 436 -9.07 6.41 -15.88
C ALA A 436 -7.77 7.23 -15.85
N ALA A 437 -6.58 6.64 -16.03
CA ALA A 437 -5.31 7.36 -15.94
C ALA A 437 -5.12 8.36 -17.10
N ALA A 438 -4.34 9.42 -16.85
CA ALA A 438 -3.83 10.30 -17.90
C ALA A 438 -2.68 9.63 -18.66
N PHE A 439 -1.86 8.85 -17.96
CA PHE A 439 -0.76 8.06 -18.52
C PHE A 439 -0.73 6.67 -17.89
N ILE A 440 -0.39 5.67 -18.70
CA ILE A 440 -0.09 4.32 -18.23
C ILE A 440 1.38 4.07 -18.56
N LEU A 441 2.18 3.78 -17.55
CA LEU A 441 3.64 3.72 -17.63
C LEU A 441 4.14 2.30 -17.30
N PRO A 442 4.16 1.36 -18.26
CA PRO A 442 4.69 0.01 -18.04
C PRO A 442 6.16 -0.02 -17.60
N GLY A 443 6.95 0.98 -17.99
CA GLY A 443 8.33 1.18 -17.51
C GLY A 443 8.41 1.83 -16.12
N GLY A 444 7.27 2.16 -15.51
CA GLY A 444 7.17 2.76 -14.18
C GLY A 444 7.75 4.16 -14.10
N ILE A 445 8.31 4.52 -12.94
CA ILE A 445 8.88 5.85 -12.70
C ILE A 445 10.09 6.13 -13.59
N SER A 446 10.87 5.12 -13.98
CA SER A 446 11.97 5.29 -14.93
C SER A 446 11.48 5.81 -16.28
N GLU A 447 10.30 5.37 -16.73
CA GLU A 447 9.64 5.88 -17.93
C GLU A 447 9.19 7.33 -17.76
N ALA A 448 8.56 7.65 -16.63
CA ALA A 448 8.15 9.02 -16.31
C ALA A 448 9.35 9.99 -16.38
N ILE A 449 10.50 9.58 -15.85
CA ILE A 449 11.73 10.39 -15.82
C ILE A 449 12.34 10.50 -17.22
N LEU A 450 12.60 9.39 -17.90
CA LEU A 450 13.42 9.40 -19.12
C LEU A 450 12.65 9.67 -20.41
N ASN A 451 11.39 9.22 -20.50
CA ASN A 451 10.58 9.38 -21.71
C ASN A 451 9.68 10.62 -21.64
N HIS A 452 9.30 11.04 -20.42
CA HIS A 452 8.33 12.11 -20.22
C HIS A 452 8.87 13.33 -19.49
N ASP A 453 10.16 13.34 -19.09
CA ASP A 453 10.78 14.47 -18.37
C ASP A 453 9.96 14.86 -17.10
N LEU A 454 9.38 13.86 -16.42
CA LEU A 454 8.39 13.99 -15.33
C LEU A 454 7.19 14.89 -15.68
N PHE A 455 6.82 14.90 -16.97
CA PHE A 455 5.75 15.70 -17.55
C PHE A 455 5.97 17.21 -17.39
N ILE A 456 7.23 17.65 -17.38
CA ILE A 456 7.62 19.07 -17.33
C ILE A 456 8.08 19.54 -18.72
N SER A 457 7.73 20.79 -19.06
CA SER A 457 8.26 21.49 -20.22
C SER A 457 9.60 22.16 -19.87
N LEU A 458 10.73 21.54 -20.28
CA LEU A 458 12.11 21.97 -20.00
C LEU A 458 12.71 22.97 -21.00
#